data_AF-A0ABD2RF86-F1
#
_entry.id   AF-A0ABD2RF86-F1
#
_cell.length_a   1.000
_cell.length_b   1.000
_cell.length_c   1.000
_cell.angle_alpha   90.00
_cell.angle_beta   90.00
_cell.angle_gamma   90.00
#
_symmetry.space_group_name_H-M   'P 1'
#
loop_
_entity.id
_entity.type
_entity.pdbx_description
1 polymer ?
#
loop_
_entity_poly.entity_id
_entity_poly.type
_entity_poly.pdbx_seq_one_letter_code
_entity_poly.pdbx_strand_id
1 'polypeptide(L)'
;MEKKSGERPQKEFLAEVRTLGSIRHNNIVKLMCCISSVDRKLLVYEYFEKQSLDKWLHRKKRAASPGQSSTPALDWQKRLKIATGAAQGLSYMHHDCTRPIIHRDIKSSNILLDSELNAKIADFGLAKILSRRDDNPETASAIAGTFGYIAPEYASTFRVNIKTDIYSFGVVLLELTTGRQPILREEQMNLA
;
A
#
# COMPACT_ATOMS: atom_id res chain seq x y z
N MET A 1 -12.71 28.25 -14.62
CA MET A 1 -11.88 27.07 -14.96
C MET A 1 -12.23 25.96 -13.98
N GLU A 2 -13.20 25.12 -14.34
CA GLU A 2 -13.63 23.99 -13.50
C GLU A 2 -12.56 22.89 -13.51
N LYS A 3 -12.06 22.51 -12.33
CA LYS A 3 -11.20 21.33 -12.16
C LYS A 3 -12.01 20.08 -12.53
N LYS A 4 -11.61 19.39 -13.60
CA LYS A 4 -12.16 18.08 -13.99
C LYS A 4 -11.92 17.04 -12.90
N SER A 5 -12.93 16.77 -12.08
CA SER A 5 -12.90 15.81 -10.98
C SER A 5 -12.63 14.34 -11.42
N GLY A 6 -12.68 14.05 -12.72
CA GLY A 6 -12.45 12.71 -13.30
C GLY A 6 -11.01 12.38 -13.74
N GLU A 7 -10.07 13.33 -13.78
CA GLU A 7 -8.72 13.06 -14.31
C GLU A 7 -7.87 12.19 -13.38
N ARG A 8 -8.03 12.36 -12.06
CA ARG A 8 -7.24 11.64 -11.06
C ARG A 8 -7.63 10.15 -11.00
N PRO A 9 -8.93 9.78 -10.92
CA PRO A 9 -9.33 8.37 -11.00
C PRO A 9 -8.87 7.67 -12.28
N GLN A 10 -8.82 8.39 -13.41
CA GLN A 10 -8.34 7.83 -14.67
C GLN A 10 -6.83 7.56 -14.67
N LYS A 11 -6.03 8.48 -14.09
CA LYS A 11 -4.59 8.28 -13.94
C LYS A 11 -4.27 7.10 -13.03
N GLU A 12 -4.99 6.97 -11.91
CA GLU A 12 -4.82 5.88 -10.95
C GLU A 12 -5.18 4.53 -11.59
N PHE A 13 -6.32 4.44 -12.28
CA PHE A 13 -6.69 3.25 -13.04
C PHE A 13 -5.62 2.83 -14.06
N LEU A 14 -5.14 3.77 -14.87
CA LEU A 14 -4.13 3.47 -15.89
C LEU A 14 -2.78 3.08 -15.28
N ALA A 15 -2.39 3.70 -14.16
CA ALA A 15 -1.17 3.35 -13.44
C ALA A 15 -1.24 1.91 -12.94
N GLU A 16 -2.37 1.52 -12.35
CA GLU A 16 -2.58 0.19 -11.80
C GLU A 16 -2.61 -0.89 -12.90
N VAL A 17 -3.37 -0.68 -13.98
CA VAL A 17 -3.42 -1.62 -15.13
C VAL A 17 -2.05 -1.79 -15.77
N ARG A 18 -1.30 -0.70 -15.97
CA ARG A 18 0.04 -0.77 -16.57
C ARG A 18 1.02 -1.50 -15.67
N THR A 19 0.97 -1.24 -14.37
CA THR A 19 1.92 -1.81 -13.42
C THR A 19 1.63 -3.30 -13.22
N LEU A 20 0.42 -3.64 -12.76
CA LEU A 20 0.04 -5.03 -12.47
C LEU A 20 -0.13 -5.88 -13.72
N GLY A 21 -0.41 -5.27 -14.88
CA GLY A 21 -0.41 -5.99 -16.16
C GLY A 21 0.98 -6.45 -16.62
N SER A 22 2.05 -5.89 -16.05
CA SER A 22 3.44 -6.16 -16.45
C SER A 22 4.25 -6.98 -15.46
N ILE A 23 3.71 -7.28 -14.28
CA ILE A 23 4.43 -7.98 -13.20
C ILE A 23 3.60 -9.11 -12.59
N ARG A 24 4.28 -10.13 -12.05
CA ARG A 24 3.67 -11.20 -11.26
C ARG A 24 4.63 -11.63 -10.16
N HIS A 25 4.15 -11.66 -8.92
CA HIS A 25 4.94 -12.10 -7.77
C HIS A 25 4.03 -12.68 -6.69
N ASN A 26 4.53 -13.63 -5.89
CA ASN A 26 3.73 -14.29 -4.85
C ASN A 26 3.27 -13.34 -3.73
N ASN A 27 3.93 -12.19 -3.57
CA ASN A 27 3.58 -11.18 -2.56
C ASN A 27 3.03 -9.87 -3.16
N ILE A 28 2.51 -9.92 -4.39
CA ILE A 28 1.82 -8.82 -5.06
C ILE A 28 0.45 -9.32 -5.50
N VAL A 29 -0.59 -8.51 -5.34
CA VAL A 29 -1.94 -8.88 -5.80
C VAL A 29 -1.97 -9.13 -7.29
N LYS A 30 -2.73 -10.14 -7.72
CA LYS A 30 -2.96 -10.40 -9.13
C LYS A 30 -4.17 -9.65 -9.64
N LEU A 31 -3.94 -8.71 -10.58
CA LEU A 31 -5.02 -8.15 -11.40
C LEU A 31 -5.49 -9.23 -12.39
N MET A 32 -6.74 -9.68 -12.27
CA MET A 32 -7.33 -10.68 -13.15
C MET A 32 -7.75 -10.08 -14.48
N CYS A 33 -8.48 -8.96 -14.43
CA CYS A 33 -8.85 -8.17 -15.60
C CYS A 33 -9.22 -6.73 -15.21
N CYS A 34 -9.39 -5.88 -16.21
CA CYS A 34 -9.96 -4.55 -16.06
C CYS A 34 -11.12 -4.36 -17.05
N ILE A 35 -12.14 -3.61 -16.65
CA ILE A 35 -13.26 -3.22 -17.50
C ILE A 35 -13.23 -1.71 -17.65
N SER A 36 -13.28 -1.23 -18.89
CA SER A 36 -13.18 0.19 -19.21
C SER A 36 -14.30 0.58 -20.18
N SER A 37 -15.24 1.41 -19.69
CA SER A 37 -16.26 2.10 -20.50
C SER A 37 -16.06 3.62 -20.42
N VAL A 38 -16.86 4.39 -21.15
CA VAL A 38 -16.78 5.87 -21.14
C VAL A 38 -16.98 6.43 -19.73
N ASP A 39 -17.91 5.84 -18.98
CA ASP A 39 -18.37 6.29 -17.66
C ASP A 39 -17.82 5.47 -16.48
N ARG A 40 -17.26 4.27 -16.73
CA ARG A 40 -16.84 3.35 -15.67
C ARG A 40 -15.45 2.78 -15.91
N LYS A 41 -14.74 2.59 -14.80
CA LYS A 41 -13.44 1.95 -14.72
C LYS A 41 -13.50 0.97 -13.57
N LEU A 42 -13.33 -0.32 -13.86
CA LEU A 42 -13.40 -1.39 -12.87
C LEU A 42 -12.13 -2.22 -12.94
N LEU A 43 -11.61 -2.60 -11.78
CA LEU A 43 -10.46 -3.48 -11.63
C LEU A 43 -10.92 -4.72 -10.88
N VAL A 44 -10.57 -5.89 -11.41
CA VAL A 44 -10.98 -7.19 -10.85
C VAL A 44 -9.75 -7.91 -10.35
N TYR A 45 -9.74 -8.22 -9.06
CA TYR A 45 -8.65 -8.90 -8.36
C TYR A 45 -9.06 -10.28 -7.88
N GLU A 46 -8.08 -11.09 -7.52
CA GLU A 46 -8.32 -12.22 -6.63
C GLU A 46 -8.84 -11.73 -5.26
N TYR A 47 -9.71 -12.52 -4.62
CA TYR A 47 -10.29 -12.17 -3.33
C TYR A 47 -9.44 -12.65 -2.17
N PHE A 48 -9.26 -11.79 -1.16
CA PHE A 48 -8.44 -12.07 0.03
C PHE A 48 -9.30 -12.15 1.29
N GLU A 49 -9.57 -13.37 1.76
CA GLU A 49 -10.49 -13.66 2.88
C GLU A 49 -10.11 -12.96 4.18
N LYS A 50 -8.81 -12.88 4.49
CA LYS A 50 -8.33 -12.26 5.72
C LYS A 50 -8.19 -10.74 5.60
N GLN A 51 -8.57 -10.16 4.47
CA GLN A 51 -8.61 -8.71 4.27
C GLN A 51 -7.23 -8.07 4.49
N SER A 52 -7.20 -6.78 4.82
CA SER A 52 -5.98 -6.00 5.00
C SER A 52 -5.37 -6.13 6.40
N LEU A 53 -4.06 -5.97 6.49
CA LEU A 53 -3.27 -6.10 7.72
C LEU A 53 -3.71 -5.12 8.82
N ASP A 54 -4.08 -3.88 8.47
CA ASP A 54 -4.59 -2.87 9.42
C ASP A 54 -5.79 -3.39 10.23
N LYS A 55 -6.66 -4.21 9.63
CA LYS A 55 -7.82 -4.81 10.30
C LYS A 55 -7.42 -5.87 11.33
N TRP A 56 -6.24 -6.46 11.21
CA TRP A 56 -5.70 -7.37 12.22
C TRP A 56 -4.94 -6.64 13.32
N LEU A 57 -4.29 -5.52 12.99
CA LEU A 57 -3.47 -4.75 13.94
C LEU A 57 -4.29 -3.78 14.79
N HIS A 58 -5.28 -3.10 14.19
CA HIS A 58 -5.95 -1.95 14.82
C HIS A 58 -7.43 -2.17 15.10
N ARG A 59 -7.90 -3.43 15.04
CA ARG A 59 -9.27 -3.73 15.43
C ARG A 59 -9.47 -3.24 16.86
N LYS A 60 -10.23 -2.15 17.02
CA LYS A 60 -10.76 -1.76 18.33
C LYS A 60 -11.37 -3.04 18.89
N LYS A 61 -11.03 -3.40 20.12
CA LYS A 61 -11.81 -4.35 20.91
C LYS A 61 -13.23 -3.75 20.98
N ARG A 62 -14.03 -3.92 19.93
CA ARG A 62 -15.47 -3.74 20.01
C ARG A 62 -15.84 -4.65 21.15
N ALA A 63 -16.36 -4.07 22.22
CA ALA A 63 -16.85 -4.81 23.38
C ALA A 63 -17.52 -6.05 22.82
N ALA A 64 -16.94 -7.21 23.12
CA ALA A 64 -17.31 -8.45 22.47
C ALA A 64 -18.83 -8.56 22.58
N SER A 65 -19.53 -8.44 21.46
CA SER A 65 -20.94 -8.79 21.45
C SER A 65 -20.99 -10.25 21.89
N PRO A 66 -21.80 -10.60 22.91
CA PRO A 66 -21.83 -11.97 23.41
C PRO A 66 -22.12 -12.91 22.22
N GLY A 67 -21.17 -13.81 21.93
CA GLY A 67 -21.27 -14.76 20.81
C GLY A 67 -20.38 -14.50 19.60
N GLN A 68 -19.63 -13.39 19.50
CA GLN A 68 -18.59 -13.24 18.46
C GLN A 68 -17.26 -13.84 18.91
N SER A 69 -16.81 -14.87 18.21
CA SER A 69 -15.45 -15.40 18.36
C SER A 69 -14.45 -14.28 18.08
N SER A 70 -13.61 -13.97 19.07
CA SER A 70 -12.49 -13.06 18.88
C SER A 70 -11.56 -13.67 17.81
N THR A 71 -11.40 -13.00 16.67
CA THR A 71 -10.30 -13.33 15.74
C THR A 71 -9.00 -13.29 16.53
N PRO A 72 -8.21 -14.38 16.59
CA PRO A 72 -7.00 -14.41 17.39
C PRO A 72 -6.05 -13.30 16.93
N ALA A 73 -5.43 -12.61 17.89
CA ALA A 73 -4.39 -11.64 17.57
C ALA A 73 -3.26 -12.33 16.78
N LEU A 74 -2.62 -11.60 15.87
CA LEU A 74 -1.42 -12.09 15.19
C LEU A 74 -0.31 -12.26 16.23
N ASP A 75 0.15 -13.51 16.40
CA ASP A 75 1.38 -13.80 17.14
C ASP A 75 2.61 -13.26 16.39
N TRP A 76 3.76 -13.30 17.06
CA TRP A 76 4.99 -12.73 16.53
C TRP A 76 5.47 -13.43 15.25
N GLN A 77 5.36 -14.76 15.21
CA GLN A 77 5.75 -15.58 14.06
C GLN A 77 4.93 -15.21 12.82
N LYS A 78 3.61 -15.02 12.96
CA LYS A 78 2.75 -14.53 11.87
C LYS A 78 3.10 -13.11 11.45
N ARG A 79 3.38 -12.20 12.40
CA ARG A 79 3.81 -10.83 12.09
C ARG A 79 5.11 -10.82 11.29
N LEU A 80 6.09 -11.63 11.68
CA LEU A 80 7.34 -11.81 10.94
C LEU A 80 7.11 -12.39 9.55
N LYS A 81 6.27 -13.43 9.42
CA LYS A 81 5.90 -14.00 8.11
C LYS A 81 5.33 -12.94 7.18
N ILE A 82 4.42 -12.10 7.68
CA ILE A 82 3.79 -11.01 6.94
C ILE A 82 4.83 -9.95 6.53
N ALA A 83 5.69 -9.54 7.47
CA ALA A 83 6.77 -8.59 7.21
C ALA A 83 7.70 -9.08 6.10
N THR A 84 8.15 -10.33 6.18
CA THR A 84 9.01 -10.96 5.19
C THR A 84 8.35 -11.02 3.82
N GLY A 85 7.09 -11.45 3.75
CA GLY A 85 6.36 -11.50 2.48
C GLY A 85 6.20 -10.12 1.84
N ALA A 86 5.83 -9.10 2.61
CA ALA A 86 5.75 -7.73 2.12
C ALA A 86 7.12 -7.21 1.64
N ALA A 87 8.20 -7.48 2.39
CA ALA A 87 9.55 -7.11 1.99
C ALA A 87 9.99 -7.81 0.69
N GLN A 88 9.63 -9.08 0.49
CA GLN A 88 9.91 -9.81 -0.76
C GLN A 88 9.19 -9.18 -1.95
N GLY A 89 7.91 -8.83 -1.81
CA GLY A 89 7.16 -8.11 -2.85
C GLY A 89 7.77 -6.75 -3.18
N LEU A 90 8.22 -6.02 -2.15
CA LEU A 90 8.84 -4.71 -2.32
C LEU A 90 10.22 -4.82 -3.01
N SER A 91 11.05 -5.77 -2.57
CA SER A 91 12.34 -6.07 -3.19
C SER A 91 12.20 -6.41 -4.67
N TYR A 92 11.24 -7.26 -5.02
CA TYR A 92 10.96 -7.62 -6.40
C TYR A 92 10.61 -6.38 -7.27
N MET A 93 9.78 -5.47 -6.75
CA MET A 93 9.41 -4.24 -7.46
C MET A 93 10.61 -3.29 -7.65
N HIS A 94 11.48 -3.19 -6.65
CA HIS A 94 12.60 -2.25 -6.65
C HIS A 94 13.80 -2.75 -7.47
N HIS A 95 14.07 -4.06 -7.45
CA HIS A 95 15.33 -4.62 -7.94
C HIS A 95 15.18 -5.63 -9.08
N ASP A 96 14.14 -6.45 -9.06
CA ASP A 96 14.02 -7.59 -10.00
C ASP A 96 13.25 -7.22 -11.28
N CYS A 97 12.41 -6.18 -11.22
CA CYS A 97 11.70 -5.66 -12.38
C CYS A 97 12.66 -5.01 -13.39
N THR A 98 12.32 -5.06 -14.69
CA THR A 98 13.13 -4.45 -15.76
C THR A 98 13.45 -2.98 -15.48
N ARG A 99 12.47 -2.24 -14.96
CA ARG A 99 12.61 -0.89 -14.43
C ARG A 99 12.05 -0.88 -13.00
N PRO A 100 12.69 -0.17 -12.04
CA PRO A 100 12.18 -0.10 -10.68
C PRO A 100 10.77 0.47 -10.65
N ILE A 101 9.93 -0.10 -9.79
CA ILE A 101 8.54 0.30 -9.59
C ILE A 101 8.42 0.83 -8.17
N ILE A 102 8.04 2.10 -8.03
CA ILE A 102 7.77 2.72 -6.74
C ILE A 102 6.28 2.68 -6.50
N HIS A 103 5.85 2.11 -5.37
CA HIS A 103 4.44 1.97 -5.02
C HIS A 103 3.82 3.31 -4.59
N ARG A 104 4.54 4.12 -3.79
CA ARG A 104 4.17 5.43 -3.23
C ARG A 104 3.02 5.45 -2.21
N ASP A 105 2.37 4.32 -1.97
CA ASP A 105 1.33 4.20 -0.93
C ASP A 105 1.41 2.88 -0.15
N ILE A 106 2.63 2.51 0.26
CA ILE A 106 2.84 1.36 1.16
C ILE A 106 2.27 1.72 2.53
N LYS A 107 1.30 0.93 2.99
CA LYS A 107 0.66 1.06 4.30
C LYS A 107 0.00 -0.25 4.69
N SER A 108 -0.32 -0.44 5.97
CA SER A 108 -0.92 -1.69 6.46
C SER A 108 -2.29 -1.99 5.81
N SER A 109 -3.06 -0.97 5.42
CA SER A 109 -4.33 -1.21 4.69
C SER A 109 -4.15 -1.69 3.25
N ASN A 110 -2.96 -1.48 2.66
CA ASN A 110 -2.61 -1.88 1.30
C ASN A 110 -1.78 -3.17 1.28
N ILE A 111 -1.68 -3.87 2.42
CA ILE A 111 -1.12 -5.22 2.52
C ILE A 111 -2.28 -6.16 2.83
N LEU A 112 -2.72 -6.92 1.82
CA LEU A 112 -3.77 -7.91 1.95
C LEU A 112 -3.19 -9.25 2.42
N LEU A 113 -4.03 -10.04 3.08
CA LEU A 113 -3.68 -11.34 3.64
C LEU A 113 -4.56 -12.43 3.02
N ASP A 114 -3.94 -13.47 2.49
CA ASP A 114 -4.66 -14.65 2.00
C ASP A 114 -5.10 -15.60 3.14
N SER A 115 -5.67 -16.74 2.79
CA SER A 115 -6.17 -17.75 3.73
C SER A 115 -5.09 -18.34 4.66
N GLU A 116 -3.81 -18.20 4.30
CA GLU A 116 -2.64 -18.68 5.06
C GLU A 116 -1.84 -17.54 5.72
N LEU A 117 -2.37 -16.31 5.74
CA LEU A 117 -1.69 -15.10 6.22
C LEU A 117 -0.41 -14.77 5.44
N ASN A 118 -0.32 -15.13 4.16
CA ASN A 118 0.74 -14.61 3.29
C ASN A 118 0.38 -13.17 2.87
N ALA A 119 1.37 -12.29 2.90
CA ALA A 119 1.20 -10.88 2.56
C ALA A 119 1.18 -10.64 1.05
N LYS A 120 0.30 -9.75 0.60
CA LYS A 120 0.11 -9.33 -0.79
C LYS A 120 0.00 -7.81 -0.86
N ILE A 121 1.00 -7.15 -1.45
CA ILE A 121 0.97 -5.70 -1.69
C ILE A 121 -0.12 -5.41 -2.73
N ALA A 122 -0.98 -4.44 -2.44
CA ALA A 122 -2.15 -4.06 -3.21
C ALA A 122 -2.23 -2.53 -3.41
N ASP A 123 -3.18 -2.09 -4.24
CA ASP A 123 -3.48 -0.67 -4.52
C ASP A 123 -2.33 0.08 -5.21
N PHE A 124 -2.15 -0.26 -6.49
CA PHE A 124 -1.11 0.27 -7.36
C PHE A 124 -1.55 1.55 -8.09
N GLY A 125 -2.66 2.18 -7.67
CA GLY A 125 -3.17 3.40 -8.30
C GLY A 125 -2.17 4.55 -8.27
N LEU A 126 -1.30 4.59 -7.26
CA LEU A 126 -0.23 5.57 -7.14
C LEU A 126 1.13 5.07 -7.65
N ALA A 127 1.23 3.84 -8.17
CA ALA A 127 2.52 3.30 -8.59
C ALA A 127 3.16 4.10 -9.72
N LYS A 128 4.50 4.14 -9.73
CA LYS A 128 5.31 4.81 -10.73
C LYS A 128 6.46 3.91 -11.16
N ILE A 129 6.51 3.59 -12.44
CA ILE A 129 7.64 2.90 -13.08
C ILE A 129 8.70 3.97 -13.39
N LEU A 130 9.90 3.82 -12.86
CA LEU A 130 11.00 4.75 -13.10
C LEU A 130 11.51 4.65 -14.54
N SER A 131 12.01 5.76 -15.07
CA SER A 131 12.54 5.84 -16.43
C SER A 131 13.92 5.20 -16.54
N ARG A 132 14.67 5.19 -15.45
CA ARG A 132 16.06 4.74 -15.34
C ARG A 132 16.21 3.75 -14.19
N ARG A 133 17.28 2.96 -14.23
CA ARG A 133 17.66 2.00 -13.17
C ARG A 133 18.54 2.62 -12.08
N ASP A 134 19.00 3.85 -12.26
CA ASP A 134 19.80 4.52 -11.23
C ASP A 134 18.91 4.93 -10.05
N ASP A 135 19.47 4.95 -8.84
CA ASP A 135 18.78 5.39 -7.62
C ASP A 135 18.51 6.91 -7.58
N ASN A 136 18.70 7.59 -8.73
CA ASN A 136 18.53 9.01 -8.86
C ASN A 136 17.06 9.37 -8.66
N PRO A 137 16.74 10.26 -7.70
CA PRO A 137 15.37 10.63 -7.45
C PRO A 137 14.77 11.38 -8.63
N GLU A 138 13.58 10.96 -9.05
CA GLU A 138 12.77 11.68 -10.04
C GLU A 138 11.88 12.72 -9.36
N THR A 139 11.62 13.84 -10.03
CA THR A 139 10.66 14.84 -9.55
C THR A 139 9.23 14.34 -9.79
N ALA A 140 8.42 14.28 -8.73
CA ALA A 140 6.99 14.01 -8.81
C ALA A 140 6.21 15.31 -9.05
N SER A 141 5.14 15.24 -9.84
CA SER A 141 4.27 16.39 -10.12
C SER A 141 3.43 16.82 -8.92
N ALA A 142 3.26 15.95 -7.93
CA ALA A 142 2.52 16.18 -6.70
C ALA A 142 2.93 15.15 -5.65
N ILE A 143 2.80 15.53 -4.37
CA ILE A 143 2.88 14.57 -3.26
C ILE A 143 1.66 13.67 -3.31
N ALA A 144 1.90 12.37 -3.18
CA ALA A 144 0.89 11.33 -3.16
C ALA A 144 1.26 10.29 -2.09
N GLY A 145 0.26 9.62 -1.53
CA GLY A 145 0.43 8.66 -0.44
C GLY A 145 -0.37 9.07 0.79
N THR A 146 -0.30 8.24 1.82
CA THR A 146 -1.06 8.40 3.05
C THR A 146 -0.26 9.11 4.13
N PHE A 147 -0.83 10.16 4.72
CA PHE A 147 -0.22 10.87 5.85
C PHE A 147 0.16 9.88 6.97
N GLY A 148 1.32 10.07 7.61
CA GLY A 148 1.93 9.11 8.54
C GLY A 148 2.86 8.09 7.88
N TYR A 149 2.72 7.83 6.58
CA TYR A 149 3.60 6.92 5.81
C TYR A 149 4.52 7.66 4.83
N ILE A 150 4.24 8.92 4.53
CA ILE A 150 5.00 9.72 3.56
C ILE A 150 6.38 10.04 4.13
N ALA A 151 7.43 9.72 3.36
CA ALA A 151 8.80 10.06 3.71
C ALA A 151 9.01 11.59 3.78
N PRO A 152 9.71 12.11 4.81
CA PRO A 152 9.86 13.56 5.01
C PRO A 152 10.61 14.25 3.87
N GLU A 153 11.62 13.60 3.30
CA GLU A 153 12.35 14.09 2.13
C GLU A 153 11.46 14.20 0.89
N TYR A 154 10.52 13.28 0.72
CA TYR A 154 9.56 13.33 -0.37
C TYR A 154 8.53 14.46 -0.18
N ALA A 155 8.04 14.63 1.05
CA ALA A 155 7.12 15.72 1.40
C ALA A 155 7.73 17.12 1.22
N SER A 156 9.05 17.26 1.43
CA SER A 156 9.76 18.54 1.33
C SER A 156 10.29 18.85 -0.06
N THR A 157 10.77 17.85 -0.79
CA THR A 157 11.51 18.07 -2.05
C THR A 157 10.75 17.64 -3.31
N PHE A 158 9.61 16.96 -3.16
CA PHE A 158 8.88 16.30 -4.26
C PHE A 158 9.72 15.26 -5.02
N ARG A 159 10.86 14.84 -4.47
CA ARG A 159 11.74 13.82 -5.07
C ARG A 159 11.31 12.43 -4.62
N VAL A 160 11.15 11.53 -5.58
CA VAL A 160 10.71 10.16 -5.35
C VAL A 160 11.72 9.17 -5.93
N ASN A 161 12.08 8.17 -5.12
CA ASN A 161 12.87 7.00 -5.50
C ASN A 161 12.40 5.80 -4.68
N ILE A 162 13.04 4.65 -4.83
CA ILE A 162 12.67 3.43 -4.08
C ILE A 162 12.72 3.64 -2.55
N LYS A 163 13.55 4.56 -2.04
CA LYS A 163 13.71 4.80 -0.60
C LYS A 163 12.47 5.41 0.05
N THR A 164 11.60 6.07 -0.74
CA THR A 164 10.32 6.56 -0.21
C THR A 164 9.42 5.42 0.23
N ASP A 165 9.39 4.31 -0.53
CA ASP A 165 8.64 3.12 -0.12
C ASP A 165 9.30 2.41 1.07
N ILE A 166 10.64 2.44 1.17
CA ILE A 166 11.37 1.86 2.30
C ILE A 166 11.01 2.57 3.60
N TYR A 167 10.90 3.90 3.59
CA TYR A 167 10.41 4.66 4.74
C TYR A 167 8.99 4.23 5.13
N SER A 168 8.07 4.20 4.18
CA SER A 168 6.68 3.77 4.41
C SER A 168 6.59 2.34 4.93
N PHE A 169 7.44 1.44 4.44
CA PHE A 169 7.54 0.07 4.94
C PHE A 169 8.08 0.02 6.38
N GLY A 170 9.03 0.89 6.74
CA GLY A 170 9.48 1.05 8.13
C GLY A 170 8.33 1.39 9.09
N VAL A 171 7.40 2.26 8.66
CA VAL A 171 6.18 2.55 9.44
C VAL A 171 5.31 1.30 9.60
N VAL A 172 5.12 0.50 8.53
CA VAL A 172 4.41 -0.79 8.62
C VAL A 172 5.08 -1.75 9.61
N LEU A 173 6.41 -1.80 9.66
CA LEU A 173 7.14 -2.61 10.65
C LEU A 173 6.90 -2.11 12.09
N LEU A 174 6.78 -0.79 12.30
CA LEU A 174 6.40 -0.23 13.60
C LEU A 174 4.97 -0.61 13.99
N GLU A 175 4.03 -0.62 13.05
CA GLU A 175 2.66 -1.11 13.32
C GLU A 175 2.66 -2.61 13.63
N LEU A 176 3.43 -3.41 12.89
CA LEU A 176 3.55 -4.85 13.12
C LEU A 176 4.17 -5.17 14.48
N THR A 177 5.08 -4.34 14.99
CA THR A 177 5.71 -4.54 16.30
C THR A 177 4.83 -4.01 17.44
N THR A 178 4.26 -2.81 17.30
CA THR A 178 3.54 -2.12 18.38
C THR A 178 2.04 -2.39 18.40
N GLY A 179 1.45 -2.79 17.28
CA GLY A 179 -0.01 -2.86 17.07
C GLY A 179 -0.72 -1.51 17.02
N ARG A 180 0.02 -0.38 17.09
CA ARG A 180 -0.56 0.98 17.12
C ARG A 180 -0.64 1.58 15.72
N GLN A 181 -1.59 2.49 15.51
CA GLN A 181 -1.70 3.24 14.27
C GLN A 181 -0.50 4.22 14.13
N PRO A 182 -0.06 4.54 12.91
CA PRO A 182 1.06 5.46 12.67
C PRO A 182 0.82 6.88 13.20
N ILE A 183 -0.45 7.32 13.21
CA ILE A 183 -0.86 8.62 13.72
C ILE A 183 -1.70 8.37 14.96
N LEU A 184 -1.23 8.90 16.10
CA LEU A 184 -2.00 8.93 17.34
C LEU A 184 -3.05 10.05 17.22
N ARG A 185 -4.33 9.73 17.44
CA ARG A 185 -5.45 10.70 17.34
C ARG A 185 -5.50 11.71 18.50
N GLU A 186 -4.37 12.13 19.06
CA GLU A 186 -4.34 13.10 20.17
C GLU A 186 -3.96 14.53 19.75
N GLU A 187 -3.61 14.79 18.48
CA GLU A 187 -3.24 16.15 18.01
C GLU A 187 -4.24 16.82 17.05
N GLN A 188 -5.46 16.28 16.90
CA GLN A 188 -6.54 16.98 16.17
C GLN A 188 -7.34 17.96 17.05
N MET A 189 -6.90 18.22 18.28
CA MET A 189 -7.58 19.18 19.18
C MET A 189 -7.00 20.61 19.20
N ASN A 190 -5.96 20.95 18.42
CA ASN A 190 -5.34 22.29 18.50
C ASN A 190 -5.05 22.96 17.15
N LEU A 191 -5.89 22.77 16.14
CA LEU A 191 -5.95 23.71 15.00
C LEU A 191 -7.41 24.00 14.68
N ALA A 192 -7.98 24.92 15.47
CA ALA A 192 -9.17 25.69 15.15
C ALA A 192 -8.82 26.81 14.15
#